data_AF-A0A938DUH3-F1
#
_entry.id   AF-A0A938DUH3-F1
#
_cell.length_a   1.000
_cell.length_b   1.000
_cell.length_c   1.000
_cell.angle_alpha   90.00
_cell.angle_beta   90.00
_cell.angle_gamma   90.00
#
_symmetry.space_group_name_H-M   'P 1'
#
loop_
_entity.id
_entity.type
_entity.pdbx_description
1 polymer ?
#
loop_
_entity_poly.entity_id
_entity_poly.type
_entity_poly.pdbx_seq_one_letter_code
_entity_poly.pdbx_strand_id
1 'polypeptide(L)'
;MEPTVQDDPQRSLERIRSELWDPTVCLERVAPGVTPHLDLSSLGLHSVRESALGAYADLGRGELDRAVATLRAVLTHQYDAPGRPWDGTFRVTAEQADPPGADAVEWLHYDPNWRQFLGAILAVTVLDHRAVLPADVVDGVSAAVVRCAIGEPEERIPEWYTNPNLLHAWVDAHAGLFTGDDTLVERGRRRAQQTIDRFEHASDVDEYNSPTYDGVDLLAAALWVVHPPTPHFAAWGRSLLDGLCDRISTLVDTQLACVCGPYWRAYGIALDRYVSLLGLWLHVAGVERVLPAAVDPGTDHVHDLWFLPLVTRLASSVTPPWQLRPVDSERRYVQRFDDVVAISILRPGRNVGWATGPVPEFAADQYVPFVAHCVRRDGTVAHLGVRPGEDVELVDAGEVTRDAFRVRLKSSGRPVTVGIDGVELQVEANRLVDRDGVVVVESASAKTSRWTPMPSGWSLHAADPELLITLTPHA
;
A
#
# COMPACT_ATOMS: atom_id res chain seq x y z
N MET A 1 7.14 -6.18 31.04
CA MET A 1 6.64 -7.03 29.95
C MET A 1 7.88 -7.44 29.18
N GLU A 2 8.20 -8.74 29.11
CA GLU A 2 9.30 -9.19 28.24
C GLU A 2 8.99 -8.74 26.81
N PRO A 3 9.96 -8.19 26.06
CA PRO A 3 9.72 -7.82 24.68
C PRO A 3 9.33 -9.10 23.94
N THR A 4 8.11 -9.14 23.41
CA THR A 4 7.70 -10.18 22.47
C THR A 4 8.66 -10.07 21.28
N VAL A 5 9.56 -11.04 21.15
CA VAL A 5 10.53 -11.05 20.05
C VAL A 5 9.73 -11.14 18.76
N GLN A 6 9.90 -10.16 17.88
CA GLN A 6 9.30 -10.21 16.54
C GLN A 6 9.87 -11.42 15.81
N ASP A 7 9.00 -12.32 15.35
CA ASP A 7 9.39 -13.45 14.52
C ASP A 7 10.10 -12.94 13.26
N ASP A 8 11.16 -13.64 12.86
CA ASP A 8 11.91 -13.34 11.64
C ASP A 8 10.98 -13.42 10.42
N PRO A 9 10.66 -12.29 9.75
CA PRO A 9 9.71 -12.27 8.64
C PRO A 9 10.13 -13.17 7.47
N GLN A 10 11.44 -13.38 7.28
CA GLN A 10 11.95 -14.29 6.26
C GLN A 10 11.58 -15.75 6.57
N ARG A 11 11.71 -16.17 7.84
CA ARG A 11 11.27 -17.51 8.27
C ARG A 11 9.76 -17.66 8.19
N SER A 12 9.02 -16.62 8.54
CA SER A 12 7.55 -16.61 8.41
C SER A 12 7.14 -16.79 6.95
N LEU A 13 7.75 -16.05 6.03
CA LEU A 13 7.51 -16.21 4.58
C LEU A 13 7.80 -17.64 4.13
N GLU A 14 8.95 -18.21 4.51
CA GLU A 14 9.34 -19.57 4.11
C GLU A 14 8.36 -20.63 4.60
N ARG A 15 7.91 -20.52 5.86
CA ARG A 15 6.91 -21.41 6.43
C ARG A 15 5.58 -21.30 5.69
N ILE A 16 5.10 -20.08 5.48
CA ILE A 16 3.83 -19.81 4.79
C ILE A 16 3.89 -20.34 3.35
N ARG A 17 4.95 -20.06 2.62
CA ARG A 17 5.13 -20.55 1.24
C ARG A 17 5.22 -22.07 1.18
N SER A 18 5.85 -22.72 2.17
CA SER A 18 5.89 -24.18 2.25
C SER A 18 4.50 -24.78 2.48
N GLU A 19 3.62 -24.07 3.18
CA GLU A 19 2.24 -24.51 3.47
C GLU A 19 1.32 -24.30 2.26
N LEU A 20 1.48 -23.17 1.55
CA LEU A 20 0.59 -22.75 0.47
C LEU A 20 1.03 -23.26 -0.91
N TRP A 21 2.26 -23.72 -1.09
CA TRP A 21 2.73 -24.24 -2.37
C TRP A 21 1.99 -25.52 -2.78
N ASP A 22 1.35 -25.48 -3.95
CA ASP A 22 0.74 -26.65 -4.56
C ASP A 22 1.65 -27.21 -5.67
N PRO A 23 2.31 -28.37 -5.45
CA PRO A 23 3.20 -28.96 -6.43
C PRO A 23 2.49 -29.55 -7.67
N THR A 24 1.16 -29.68 -7.64
CA THR A 24 0.38 -30.24 -8.77
C THR A 24 0.13 -29.22 -9.87
N VAL A 25 -0.09 -27.96 -9.49
CA VAL A 25 -0.26 -26.83 -10.41
C VAL A 25 0.97 -25.92 -10.49
N CYS A 26 1.95 -26.14 -9.60
CA CYS A 26 3.16 -25.34 -9.49
C CYS A 26 2.86 -23.86 -9.20
N LEU A 27 1.90 -23.59 -8.32
CA LEU A 27 1.52 -22.24 -7.88
C LEU A 27 1.24 -22.24 -6.37
N GLU A 28 1.27 -21.05 -5.78
CA GLU A 28 0.95 -20.82 -4.38
C GLU A 28 -0.53 -20.52 -4.20
N ARG A 29 -1.15 -21.11 -3.17
CA ARG A 29 -2.54 -20.85 -2.78
C ARG A 29 -2.71 -19.45 -2.19
N VAL A 30 -3.88 -18.86 -2.37
CA VAL A 30 -4.25 -17.59 -1.74
C VAL A 30 -4.28 -17.76 -0.22
N ALA A 31 -3.46 -16.99 0.50
CA ALA A 31 -3.45 -16.98 1.96
C ALA A 31 -4.76 -16.39 2.52
N PRO A 32 -5.30 -16.91 3.64
CA PRO A 32 -6.53 -16.39 4.26
C PRO A 32 -6.52 -14.88 4.53
N GLY A 33 -5.38 -14.33 4.96
CA GLY A 33 -5.22 -12.93 5.32
C GLY A 33 -5.00 -11.98 4.14
N VAL A 34 -5.12 -12.44 2.89
CA VAL A 34 -4.95 -11.57 1.71
C VAL A 34 -5.97 -10.46 1.67
N THR A 35 -7.24 -10.77 1.96
CA THR A 35 -8.33 -9.79 1.99
C THR A 35 -8.79 -9.61 3.43
N PRO A 36 -8.61 -8.42 4.05
CA PRO A 36 -9.10 -8.16 5.39
C PRO A 36 -10.58 -8.52 5.52
N HIS A 37 -10.92 -9.26 6.58
CA HIS A 37 -12.29 -9.68 6.90
C HIS A 37 -12.97 -10.65 5.91
N LEU A 38 -12.27 -11.14 4.87
CA LEU A 38 -12.81 -12.11 3.91
C LEU A 38 -11.83 -13.28 3.69
N ASP A 39 -12.14 -14.44 4.26
CA ASP A 39 -11.36 -15.67 4.08
C ASP A 39 -11.77 -16.39 2.78
N LEU A 40 -10.90 -16.32 1.77
CA LEU A 40 -11.06 -17.00 0.48
C LEU A 40 -10.34 -18.36 0.42
N SER A 41 -9.61 -18.75 1.46
CA SER A 41 -8.73 -19.94 1.43
C SER A 41 -9.49 -21.25 1.19
N SER A 42 -10.75 -21.32 1.67
CA SER A 42 -11.63 -22.48 1.47
C SER A 42 -11.98 -22.74 -0.02
N LEU A 43 -11.84 -21.74 -0.89
CA LEU A 43 -12.06 -21.88 -2.33
C LEU A 43 -10.87 -22.56 -3.03
N GLY A 44 -9.73 -22.71 -2.35
CA GLY A 44 -8.56 -23.39 -2.89
C GLY A 44 -7.92 -22.71 -4.10
N LEU A 45 -8.07 -21.38 -4.22
CA LEU A 45 -7.57 -20.57 -5.33
C LEU A 45 -6.04 -20.44 -5.30
N HIS A 46 -5.42 -20.31 -6.47
CA HIS A 46 -3.97 -20.10 -6.61
C HIS A 46 -3.65 -18.69 -7.06
N SER A 47 -2.75 -18.00 -6.35
CA SER A 47 -2.42 -16.61 -6.62
C SER A 47 -1.27 -16.48 -7.62
N VAL A 48 -1.49 -15.73 -8.71
CA VAL A 48 -0.52 -15.66 -9.81
C VAL A 48 0.67 -14.75 -9.46
N ARG A 49 0.42 -13.59 -8.83
CA ARG A 49 1.45 -12.61 -8.45
C ARG A 49 2.40 -13.14 -7.39
N GLU A 50 1.84 -13.68 -6.31
CA GLU A 50 2.59 -14.23 -5.19
C GLU A 50 3.40 -15.45 -5.64
N SER A 51 2.89 -16.25 -6.59
CA SER A 51 3.68 -17.31 -7.22
C SER A 51 4.90 -16.77 -7.99
N ALA A 52 4.76 -15.65 -8.71
CA ALA A 52 5.89 -15.02 -9.40
C ALA A 52 6.95 -14.47 -8.42
N LEU A 53 6.51 -13.82 -7.34
CA LEU A 53 7.38 -13.38 -6.24
C LEU A 53 8.04 -14.57 -5.53
N GLY A 54 7.30 -15.67 -5.35
CA GLY A 54 7.79 -16.91 -4.80
C GLY A 54 8.89 -17.52 -5.66
N ALA A 55 8.73 -17.53 -6.98
CA ALA A 55 9.77 -17.98 -7.89
C ALA A 55 11.05 -17.14 -7.78
N TYR A 56 10.92 -15.81 -7.63
CA TYR A 56 12.06 -14.93 -7.37
C TYR A 56 12.77 -15.30 -6.06
N ALA A 57 12.01 -15.57 -4.99
CA ALA A 57 12.54 -16.01 -3.71
C ALA A 57 13.27 -17.36 -3.80
N ASP A 58 12.70 -18.32 -4.54
CA ASP A 58 13.28 -19.64 -4.77
C ASP A 58 14.61 -19.56 -5.54
N LEU A 59 14.71 -18.68 -6.54
CA LEU A 59 15.97 -18.43 -7.25
C LEU A 59 17.06 -17.88 -6.32
N GLY A 60 16.71 -16.94 -5.43
CA GLY A 60 17.62 -16.41 -4.42
C GLY A 60 18.15 -17.48 -3.44
N ARG A 61 17.42 -18.58 -3.28
CA ARG A 61 17.79 -19.72 -2.42
C ARG A 61 18.42 -20.90 -3.18
N GLY A 62 18.52 -20.81 -4.51
CA GLY A 62 19.03 -21.90 -5.35
C GLY A 62 18.02 -23.03 -5.60
N GLU A 63 16.73 -22.83 -5.32
CA GLU A 63 15.63 -23.78 -5.57
C GLU A 63 15.18 -23.70 -7.06
N LEU A 64 16.13 -23.89 -7.98
CA LEU A 64 15.96 -23.61 -9.41
C LEU A 64 14.78 -24.37 -10.05
N ASP A 65 14.65 -25.67 -9.78
CA ASP A 65 13.62 -26.50 -10.42
C ASP A 65 12.20 -26.03 -10.06
N ARG A 66 11.98 -25.67 -8.79
CA ARG A 66 10.71 -25.13 -8.31
C ARG A 66 10.43 -23.76 -8.94
N ALA A 67 11.41 -22.87 -8.94
CA ALA A 67 11.27 -21.56 -9.57
C ALA A 67 10.93 -21.65 -11.06
N VAL A 68 11.62 -22.50 -11.80
CA VAL A 68 11.40 -22.72 -13.24
C VAL A 68 9.99 -23.29 -13.50
N ALA A 69 9.56 -24.27 -12.72
CA ALA A 69 8.21 -24.82 -12.84
C ALA A 69 7.14 -23.75 -12.55
N THR A 70 7.36 -22.93 -11.52
CA THR A 70 6.46 -21.83 -11.14
C THR A 70 6.38 -20.77 -12.23
N LEU A 71 7.52 -20.30 -12.75
CA LEU A 71 7.55 -19.29 -13.81
C LEU A 71 6.82 -19.76 -15.06
N ARG A 72 7.03 -21.01 -15.48
CA ARG A 72 6.29 -21.60 -16.59
C ARG A 72 4.78 -21.60 -16.34
N ALA A 73 4.34 -21.97 -15.13
CA ALA A 73 2.93 -21.96 -14.76
C ALA A 73 2.34 -20.53 -14.78
N VAL A 74 3.00 -19.57 -14.12
CA VAL A 74 2.61 -18.14 -14.10
C VAL A 74 2.42 -17.59 -15.52
N LEU A 75 3.35 -17.88 -16.43
CA LEU A 75 3.28 -17.38 -17.81
C LEU A 75 2.04 -17.89 -18.57
N THR A 76 1.47 -19.04 -18.20
CA THR A 76 0.23 -19.54 -18.83
C THR A 76 -1.02 -18.75 -18.45
N HIS A 77 -0.95 -17.91 -17.42
CA HIS A 77 -2.06 -17.10 -16.92
C HIS A 77 -2.06 -15.66 -17.42
N GLN A 78 -1.16 -15.30 -18.36
CA GLN A 78 -1.24 -14.02 -19.04
C GLN A 78 -2.33 -14.05 -20.11
N TYR A 79 -3.15 -13.01 -20.17
CA TYR A 79 -4.11 -12.84 -21.26
C TYR A 79 -3.38 -12.44 -22.55
N ASP A 80 -3.63 -13.19 -23.62
CA ASP A 80 -3.26 -12.82 -24.99
C ASP A 80 -4.55 -12.46 -25.73
N ALA A 81 -4.93 -11.19 -25.63
CA ALA A 81 -6.21 -10.68 -26.12
C ALA A 81 -6.05 -9.30 -26.80
N PRO A 82 -5.29 -9.20 -27.92
CA PRO A 82 -5.00 -7.93 -28.57
C PRO A 82 -6.24 -7.07 -28.81
N GLY A 83 -6.15 -5.79 -28.43
CA GLY A 83 -7.23 -4.81 -28.56
C GLY A 83 -8.31 -4.90 -27.48
N ARG A 84 -8.16 -5.75 -26.47
CA ARG A 84 -9.02 -5.77 -25.28
C ARG A 84 -8.38 -5.00 -24.13
N PRO A 85 -9.16 -4.36 -23.25
CA PRO A 85 -8.61 -3.62 -22.09
C PRO A 85 -7.75 -4.47 -21.15
N TRP A 86 -7.96 -5.79 -21.12
CA TRP A 86 -7.21 -6.75 -20.32
C TRP A 86 -6.07 -7.44 -21.09
N ASP A 87 -5.71 -6.99 -22.29
CA ASP A 87 -4.60 -7.57 -23.03
C ASP A 87 -3.29 -7.48 -22.23
N GLY A 88 -2.51 -8.55 -22.18
CA GLY A 88 -1.23 -8.59 -21.48
C GLY A 88 -1.29 -8.48 -19.95
N THR A 89 -2.45 -8.23 -19.33
CA THR A 89 -2.58 -8.42 -17.87
C THR A 89 -2.63 -9.92 -17.55
N PHE A 90 -2.63 -10.25 -16.27
CA PHE A 90 -2.69 -11.63 -15.80
C PHE A 90 -3.99 -11.87 -15.05
N ARG A 91 -4.37 -13.14 -14.96
CA ARG A 91 -5.37 -13.54 -13.98
C ARG A 91 -4.89 -13.20 -12.57
N VAL A 92 -5.79 -12.76 -11.70
CA VAL A 92 -5.50 -12.57 -10.27
C VAL A 92 -5.26 -13.93 -9.61
N THR A 93 -6.17 -14.86 -9.88
CA THR A 93 -6.04 -16.27 -9.50
C THR A 93 -6.06 -17.18 -10.71
N ALA A 94 -5.42 -18.35 -10.64
CA ALA A 94 -5.36 -19.32 -11.73
C ALA A 94 -6.76 -19.77 -12.20
N GLU A 95 -7.73 -19.81 -11.28
CA GLU A 95 -9.12 -20.22 -11.49
C GLU A 95 -10.03 -19.10 -11.99
N GLN A 96 -9.56 -17.85 -12.06
CA GLN A 96 -10.37 -16.74 -12.56
C GLN A 96 -10.89 -17.07 -13.96
N ALA A 97 -12.18 -16.90 -14.21
CA ALA A 97 -12.76 -17.11 -15.53
C ALA A 97 -12.26 -16.06 -16.54
N ASP A 98 -12.35 -16.36 -17.84
CA ASP A 98 -12.09 -15.35 -18.87
C ASP A 98 -13.06 -14.18 -18.76
N PRO A 99 -12.60 -12.93 -19.00
CA PRO A 99 -13.49 -11.78 -19.04
C PRO A 99 -14.62 -11.98 -20.07
N PRO A 100 -15.87 -11.57 -19.78
CA PRO A 100 -17.06 -11.86 -20.58
C PRO A 100 -17.16 -11.02 -21.88
N GLY A 101 -16.04 -10.82 -22.54
CA GLY A 101 -15.99 -10.09 -23.79
C GLY A 101 -16.31 -8.60 -23.63
N ALA A 102 -17.22 -8.08 -24.45
CA ALA A 102 -17.52 -6.65 -24.48
C ALA A 102 -18.16 -6.16 -23.16
N ASP A 103 -18.74 -7.08 -22.39
CA ASP A 103 -19.37 -6.82 -21.09
C ASP A 103 -18.37 -6.96 -19.92
N ALA A 104 -17.07 -7.09 -20.22
CA ALA A 104 -16.04 -7.14 -19.18
C ALA A 104 -16.02 -5.82 -18.40
N VAL A 105 -15.81 -5.95 -17.09
CA VAL A 105 -15.83 -4.85 -16.13
C VAL A 105 -14.50 -4.88 -15.41
N GLU A 106 -13.79 -3.77 -15.46
CA GLU A 106 -12.52 -3.57 -14.76
C GLU A 106 -12.70 -3.80 -13.26
N TRP A 107 -11.68 -4.37 -12.60
CA TRP A 107 -11.64 -4.72 -11.17
C TRP A 107 -12.56 -5.86 -10.73
N LEU A 108 -13.55 -6.23 -11.54
CA LEU A 108 -14.43 -7.37 -11.29
C LEU A 108 -13.99 -8.60 -12.10
N HIS A 109 -13.88 -8.44 -13.41
CA HIS A 109 -13.58 -9.54 -14.33
C HIS A 109 -12.07 -9.69 -14.61
N TYR A 110 -11.30 -8.62 -14.45
CA TYR A 110 -9.85 -8.60 -14.57
C TYR A 110 -9.28 -7.45 -13.74
N ASP A 111 -8.02 -7.58 -13.32
CA ASP A 111 -7.27 -6.48 -12.72
C ASP A 111 -6.23 -5.98 -13.74
N PRO A 112 -6.33 -4.75 -14.25
CA PRO A 112 -5.35 -4.22 -15.20
C PRO A 112 -4.01 -3.89 -14.56
N ASN A 113 -3.94 -3.60 -13.26
CA ASN A 113 -2.68 -3.27 -12.58
C ASN A 113 -1.75 -4.48 -12.48
N TRP A 114 -2.27 -5.71 -12.57
CA TRP A 114 -1.47 -6.93 -12.53
C TRP A 114 -0.45 -6.95 -13.67
N ARG A 115 -0.76 -6.29 -14.80
CA ARG A 115 0.15 -6.03 -15.90
C ARG A 115 1.43 -5.33 -15.45
N GLN A 116 1.33 -4.27 -14.65
CA GLN A 116 2.47 -3.51 -14.13
C GLN A 116 3.26 -4.33 -13.11
N PHE A 117 2.57 -4.90 -12.11
CA PHE A 117 3.23 -5.67 -11.05
C PHE A 117 3.96 -6.89 -11.61
N LEU A 118 3.25 -7.77 -12.35
CA LEU A 118 3.88 -8.97 -12.92
C LEU A 118 4.88 -8.64 -14.01
N GLY A 119 4.63 -7.61 -14.83
CA GLY A 119 5.63 -7.12 -15.78
C GLY A 119 6.93 -6.73 -15.09
N ALA A 120 6.84 -5.99 -13.98
CA ALA A 120 8.02 -5.58 -13.22
C ALA A 120 8.72 -6.76 -12.52
N ILE A 121 7.96 -7.63 -11.85
CA ILE A 121 8.46 -8.81 -11.13
C ILE A 121 9.17 -9.78 -12.10
N LEU A 122 8.56 -10.07 -13.25
CA LEU A 122 9.14 -10.98 -14.23
C LEU A 122 10.39 -10.37 -14.88
N ALA A 123 10.36 -9.08 -15.24
CA ALA A 123 11.53 -8.40 -15.80
C ALA A 123 12.72 -8.41 -14.81
N VAL A 124 12.52 -8.03 -13.55
CA VAL A 124 13.62 -8.06 -12.56
C VAL A 124 14.12 -9.48 -12.29
N THR A 125 13.24 -10.48 -12.34
CA THR A 125 13.61 -11.90 -12.23
C THR A 125 14.62 -12.29 -13.30
N VAL A 126 14.37 -11.96 -14.57
CA VAL A 126 15.34 -12.22 -15.64
C VAL A 126 16.58 -11.35 -15.49
N LEU A 127 16.46 -10.07 -15.16
CA LEU A 127 17.61 -9.18 -15.00
C LEU A 127 18.61 -9.69 -13.94
N ASP A 128 18.11 -10.22 -12.82
CA ASP A 128 18.95 -10.74 -11.74
C ASP A 128 19.41 -12.20 -11.97
N HIS A 129 18.58 -13.05 -12.59
CA HIS A 129 18.80 -14.50 -12.60
C HIS A 129 18.96 -15.13 -13.99
N ARG A 130 19.08 -14.34 -15.07
CA ARG A 130 19.21 -14.85 -16.45
C ARG A 130 20.22 -15.97 -16.62
N ALA A 131 21.36 -15.90 -15.92
CA ALA A 131 22.47 -16.84 -16.09
C ALA A 131 22.15 -18.28 -15.67
N VAL A 132 21.16 -18.48 -14.80
CA VAL A 132 20.77 -19.82 -14.30
C VAL A 132 19.43 -20.30 -14.88
N LEU A 133 18.67 -19.41 -15.51
CA LEU A 133 17.36 -19.75 -16.07
C LEU A 133 17.49 -20.47 -17.43
N PRO A 134 16.64 -21.48 -17.69
CA PRO A 134 16.51 -22.07 -19.02
C PRO A 134 16.10 -21.03 -20.08
N ALA A 135 16.55 -21.21 -21.32
CA ALA A 135 16.28 -20.28 -22.41
C ALA A 135 14.79 -20.07 -22.66
N ASP A 136 13.97 -21.13 -22.60
CA ASP A 136 12.52 -21.04 -22.80
C ASP A 136 11.83 -20.17 -21.75
N VAL A 137 12.32 -20.17 -20.51
CA VAL A 137 11.80 -19.32 -19.43
C VAL A 137 12.20 -17.86 -19.67
N VAL A 138 13.45 -17.60 -20.04
CA VAL A 138 13.94 -16.25 -20.34
C VAL A 138 13.16 -15.65 -21.51
N ASP A 139 12.97 -16.42 -22.58
CA ASP A 139 12.22 -15.98 -23.77
C ASP A 139 10.74 -15.78 -23.45
N GLY A 140 10.13 -16.70 -22.70
CA GLY A 140 8.73 -16.59 -22.26
C GLY A 140 8.49 -15.36 -21.38
N VAL A 141 9.38 -15.08 -20.41
CA VAL A 141 9.33 -13.87 -19.60
C VAL A 141 9.50 -12.62 -20.46
N SER A 142 10.47 -12.60 -21.36
CA SER A 142 10.70 -11.44 -22.24
C SER A 142 9.46 -11.14 -23.09
N ALA A 143 8.84 -12.17 -23.66
CA ALA A 143 7.58 -12.04 -24.39
C ALA A 143 6.42 -11.56 -23.51
N ALA A 144 6.33 -12.03 -22.26
CA ALA A 144 5.29 -11.61 -21.33
C ALA A 144 5.45 -10.15 -20.92
N VAL A 145 6.67 -9.68 -20.65
CA VAL A 145 6.97 -8.27 -20.34
C VAL A 145 6.62 -7.37 -21.53
N VAL A 146 6.92 -7.80 -22.77
CA VAL A 146 6.51 -7.08 -23.97
C VAL A 146 4.98 -7.02 -24.08
N ARG A 147 4.28 -8.12 -23.81
CA ARG A 147 2.81 -8.13 -23.80
C ARG A 147 2.24 -7.20 -22.72
N CYS A 148 2.87 -7.13 -21.55
CA CYS A 148 2.52 -6.14 -20.52
C CYS A 148 2.73 -4.69 -20.98
N ALA A 149 3.76 -4.41 -21.77
CA ALA A 149 3.94 -3.06 -22.31
C ALA A 149 2.84 -2.76 -23.35
N ILE A 150 2.72 -3.56 -24.40
CA ILE A 150 1.84 -3.26 -25.54
C ILE A 150 0.34 -3.34 -25.21
N GLY A 151 -0.03 -4.19 -24.25
CA GLY A 151 -1.43 -4.44 -23.88
C GLY A 151 -2.05 -3.38 -22.97
N GLU A 152 -1.27 -2.42 -22.47
CA GLU A 152 -1.75 -1.30 -21.66
C GLU A 152 -2.37 -0.20 -22.56
N PRO A 153 -3.67 0.12 -22.44
CA PRO A 153 -4.25 1.25 -23.15
C PRO A 153 -3.63 2.58 -22.68
N GLU A 154 -3.27 3.45 -23.63
CA GLU A 154 -2.47 4.66 -23.37
C GLU A 154 -3.09 5.59 -22.31
N GLU A 155 -4.41 5.74 -22.32
CA GLU A 155 -5.18 6.64 -21.46
C GLU A 155 -5.74 5.97 -20.19
N ARG A 156 -5.52 4.66 -19.96
CA ARG A 156 -6.13 3.96 -18.81
C ARG A 156 -5.56 4.44 -17.48
N ILE A 157 -4.24 4.60 -17.40
CA ILE A 157 -3.57 5.03 -16.16
C ILE A 157 -3.56 6.56 -16.14
N PRO A 158 -4.40 7.21 -15.30
CA PRO A 158 -4.39 8.66 -15.20
C PRO A 158 -3.09 9.14 -14.55
N GLU A 159 -2.72 10.39 -14.81
CA GLU A 159 -1.40 10.92 -14.42
C GLU A 159 -1.17 10.95 -12.90
N TRP A 160 -2.24 11.08 -12.10
CA TRP A 160 -2.18 11.07 -10.63
C TRP A 160 -1.95 9.66 -10.05
N TYR A 161 -2.13 8.59 -10.84
CA TYR A 161 -2.02 7.23 -10.33
C TYR A 161 -0.54 6.83 -10.26
N THR A 162 0.09 7.10 -9.12
CA THR A 162 1.55 7.12 -8.97
C THR A 162 2.17 5.74 -9.19
N ASN A 163 1.80 4.74 -8.38
CA ASN A 163 2.49 3.44 -8.44
C ASN A 163 2.36 2.73 -9.81
N PRO A 164 1.21 2.71 -10.49
CA PRO A 164 1.11 2.06 -11.79
C PRO A 164 1.88 2.84 -12.85
N ASN A 165 1.91 4.18 -12.79
CA ASN A 165 2.74 4.98 -13.71
C ASN A 165 4.23 4.69 -13.53
N LEU A 166 4.73 4.65 -12.29
CA LEU A 166 6.14 4.37 -11.99
C LEU A 166 6.57 2.98 -12.47
N LEU A 167 5.77 1.95 -12.16
CA LEU A 167 6.03 0.58 -12.59
C LEU A 167 5.92 0.45 -14.11
N HIS A 168 4.88 1.04 -14.73
CA HIS A 168 4.66 0.90 -16.16
C HIS A 168 5.72 1.60 -17.00
N ALA A 169 6.17 2.79 -16.58
CA ALA A 169 7.27 3.49 -17.26
C ALA A 169 8.54 2.63 -17.34
N TRP A 170 8.83 1.88 -16.27
CA TRP A 170 9.95 0.96 -16.21
C TRP A 170 9.74 -0.29 -17.08
N VAL A 171 8.54 -0.89 -17.02
CA VAL A 171 8.14 -2.04 -17.85
C VAL A 171 8.21 -1.72 -19.34
N ASP A 172 7.68 -0.57 -19.75
CA ASP A 172 7.72 -0.10 -21.14
C ASP A 172 9.15 -0.01 -21.66
N ALA A 173 10.01 0.64 -20.89
CA ALA A 173 11.38 0.84 -21.33
C ALA A 173 12.17 -0.47 -21.39
N HIS A 174 11.99 -1.38 -20.43
CA HIS A 174 12.62 -2.71 -20.49
C HIS A 174 12.05 -3.60 -21.60
N ALA A 175 10.75 -3.53 -21.90
CA ALA A 175 10.17 -4.21 -23.06
C ALA A 175 10.83 -3.74 -24.37
N GLY A 176 11.07 -2.42 -24.48
CA GLY A 176 11.85 -1.85 -25.59
C GLY A 176 13.29 -2.38 -25.64
N LEU A 177 13.99 -2.44 -24.51
CA LEU A 177 15.35 -2.99 -24.46
C LEU A 177 15.43 -4.48 -24.81
N PHE A 178 14.44 -5.28 -24.41
CA PHE A 178 14.39 -6.71 -24.74
C PHE A 178 14.16 -6.97 -26.22
N THR A 179 13.50 -6.04 -26.92
CA THR A 179 13.14 -6.19 -28.34
C THR A 179 13.98 -5.33 -29.29
N GLY A 180 14.73 -4.36 -28.77
CA GLY A 180 15.38 -3.33 -29.57
C GLY A 180 14.41 -2.28 -30.13
N ASP A 181 13.24 -2.09 -29.52
CA ASP A 181 12.25 -1.10 -29.93
C ASP A 181 12.42 0.22 -29.16
N ASP A 182 13.10 1.17 -29.80
CA ASP A 182 13.33 2.52 -29.27
C ASP A 182 12.02 3.28 -28.99
N THR A 183 10.91 2.92 -29.65
CA THR A 183 9.59 3.55 -29.44
C THR A 183 9.07 3.24 -28.04
N LEU A 184 9.21 1.99 -27.59
CA LEU A 184 8.81 1.58 -26.24
C LEU A 184 9.73 2.18 -25.17
N VAL A 185 11.04 2.27 -25.45
CA VAL A 185 12.00 2.98 -24.58
C VAL A 185 11.58 4.44 -24.37
N GLU A 186 11.25 5.13 -25.46
CA GLU A 186 10.84 6.53 -25.41
C GLU A 186 9.45 6.71 -24.77
N ARG A 187 8.53 5.76 -24.97
CA ARG A 187 7.22 5.76 -24.30
C ARG A 187 7.38 5.67 -22.78
N GLY A 188 8.20 4.73 -22.31
CA GLY A 188 8.53 4.58 -20.89
C GLY A 188 9.20 5.84 -20.33
N ARG A 189 10.16 6.43 -21.07
CA ARG A 189 10.82 7.68 -20.67
C ARG A 189 9.85 8.85 -20.54
N ARG A 190 8.90 9.00 -21.47
CA ARG A 190 7.89 10.07 -21.43
C ARG A 190 6.97 9.93 -20.22
N ARG A 191 6.50 8.71 -19.95
CA ARG A 191 5.67 8.42 -18.77
C ARG A 191 6.43 8.70 -17.47
N ALA A 192 7.68 8.26 -17.38
CA ALA A 192 8.54 8.57 -16.23
C ALA A 192 8.69 10.09 -16.02
N GLN A 193 8.96 10.85 -17.08
CA GLN A 193 9.06 12.32 -16.99
C GLN A 193 7.77 12.95 -16.47
N GLN A 194 6.60 12.52 -16.94
CA GLN A 194 5.32 13.05 -16.47
C GLN A 194 5.11 12.82 -14.97
N THR A 195 5.45 11.63 -14.46
CA THR A 195 5.38 11.37 -13.02
C THR A 195 6.38 12.21 -12.23
N ILE A 196 7.58 12.43 -12.76
CA ILE A 196 8.59 13.27 -12.12
C ILE A 196 8.17 14.74 -12.11
N ASP A 197 7.60 15.26 -13.18
CA ASP A 197 7.11 16.64 -13.24
C ASP A 197 6.02 16.88 -12.17
N ARG A 198 5.14 15.89 -11.96
CA ARG A 198 4.13 15.94 -10.87
C ARG A 198 4.76 15.88 -9.50
N PHE A 199 5.71 14.96 -9.29
CA PHE A 199 6.45 14.85 -8.03
C PHE A 199 7.20 16.14 -7.70
N GLU A 200 7.82 16.80 -8.68
CA GLU A 200 8.51 18.08 -8.48
C GLU A 200 7.53 19.22 -8.20
N HIS A 201 6.36 19.25 -8.86
CA HIS A 201 5.31 20.25 -8.62
C HIS A 201 4.75 20.15 -7.20
N ALA A 202 4.40 18.95 -6.76
CA ALA A 202 3.84 18.73 -5.43
C ALA A 202 4.91 18.58 -4.34
N SER A 203 6.17 18.36 -4.70
CA SER A 203 7.26 17.91 -3.80
C SER A 203 6.97 16.57 -3.09
N ASP A 204 6.01 15.79 -3.59
CA ASP A 204 5.66 14.46 -3.13
C ASP A 204 4.78 13.74 -4.18
N VAL A 205 4.47 12.47 -3.95
CA VAL A 205 3.57 11.67 -4.78
C VAL A 205 2.09 11.97 -4.48
N ASP A 206 1.22 11.81 -5.48
CA ASP A 206 -0.22 12.03 -5.35
C ASP A 206 -0.88 11.06 -4.34
N GLU A 207 -0.35 9.83 -4.21
CA GLU A 207 -0.83 8.83 -3.25
C GLU A 207 -0.21 9.01 -1.85
N TYR A 208 -0.13 10.27 -1.42
CA TYR A 208 0.57 10.73 -0.23
C TYR A 208 0.40 9.86 1.02
N ASN A 209 1.54 9.51 1.62
CA ASN A 209 1.63 8.96 2.97
C ASN A 209 0.81 7.68 3.15
N SER A 210 0.90 6.78 2.19
CA SER A 210 0.04 5.60 2.14
C SER A 210 0.89 4.35 2.37
N PRO A 211 0.91 3.70 3.55
CA PRO A 211 1.97 2.75 3.89
C PRO A 211 2.20 1.61 2.89
N THR A 212 1.16 1.00 2.34
CA THR A 212 1.34 -0.03 1.29
C THR A 212 1.87 0.60 -0.01
N TYR A 213 1.30 1.73 -0.45
CA TYR A 213 1.61 2.36 -1.73
C TYR A 213 2.96 3.12 -1.73
N ASP A 214 3.32 3.79 -0.64
CA ASP A 214 4.67 4.32 -0.39
C ASP A 214 5.70 3.20 -0.59
N GLY A 215 5.39 2.00 -0.10
CA GLY A 215 6.25 0.84 -0.27
C GLY A 215 6.36 0.37 -1.74
N VAL A 216 5.31 0.51 -2.54
CA VAL A 216 5.34 0.26 -3.99
C VAL A 216 6.12 1.34 -4.73
N ASP A 217 5.97 2.60 -4.34
CA ASP A 217 6.69 3.72 -4.95
C ASP A 217 8.20 3.62 -4.69
N LEU A 218 8.58 3.26 -3.45
CA LEU A 218 9.97 2.91 -3.10
C LEU A 218 10.49 1.73 -3.92
N LEU A 219 9.67 0.69 -4.13
CA LEU A 219 10.03 -0.46 -4.97
C LEU A 219 10.30 -0.03 -6.42
N ALA A 220 9.41 0.75 -7.02
CA ALA A 220 9.56 1.21 -8.39
C ALA A 220 10.78 2.13 -8.55
N ALA A 221 10.95 3.10 -7.65
CA ALA A 221 12.10 4.00 -7.67
C ALA A 221 13.42 3.24 -7.45
N ALA A 222 13.45 2.23 -6.58
CA ALA A 222 14.60 1.36 -6.39
C ALA A 222 14.93 0.55 -7.67
N LEU A 223 13.92 0.02 -8.37
CA LEU A 223 14.12 -0.62 -9.67
C LEU A 223 14.71 0.34 -10.71
N TRP A 224 14.29 1.60 -10.72
CA TRP A 224 14.85 2.62 -11.61
C TRP A 224 16.34 2.89 -11.31
N VAL A 225 16.75 2.81 -10.05
CA VAL A 225 18.16 3.01 -9.63
C VAL A 225 19.03 1.79 -9.89
N VAL A 226 18.54 0.59 -9.55
CA VAL A 226 19.33 -0.65 -9.62
C VAL A 226 19.36 -1.21 -11.04
N HIS A 227 18.27 -1.08 -11.78
CA HIS A 227 18.13 -1.56 -13.15
C HIS A 227 17.57 -0.46 -14.08
N PRO A 228 18.28 0.67 -14.25
CA PRO A 228 17.84 1.76 -15.10
C PRO A 228 17.78 1.34 -16.56
N PRO A 229 16.63 1.49 -17.25
CA PRO A 229 16.58 1.31 -18.70
C PRO A 229 17.43 2.36 -19.44
N THR A 230 17.51 3.58 -18.89
CA THR A 230 18.37 4.66 -19.39
C THR A 230 18.96 5.45 -18.21
N PRO A 231 20.03 6.25 -18.41
CA PRO A 231 20.63 7.04 -17.33
C PRO A 231 19.66 8.01 -16.63
N HIS A 232 18.61 8.47 -17.32
CA HIS A 232 17.59 9.35 -16.74
C HIS A 232 16.81 8.66 -15.62
N PHE A 233 16.42 7.39 -15.79
CA PHE A 233 15.71 6.62 -14.78
C PHE A 233 16.52 6.53 -13.47
N ALA A 234 17.84 6.32 -13.55
CA ALA A 234 18.67 6.27 -12.35
C ALA A 234 18.69 7.60 -11.59
N ALA A 235 18.72 8.73 -12.30
CA ALA A 235 18.68 10.05 -11.68
C ALA A 235 17.31 10.35 -11.05
N TRP A 236 16.24 10.11 -11.79
CA TRP A 236 14.87 10.29 -11.32
C TRP A 236 14.52 9.37 -10.15
N GLY A 237 14.93 8.11 -10.22
CA GLY A 237 14.75 7.15 -9.13
C GLY A 237 15.44 7.61 -7.84
N ARG A 238 16.66 8.16 -7.92
CA ARG A 238 17.32 8.77 -6.75
C ARG A 238 16.54 9.95 -6.20
N SER A 239 16.04 10.83 -7.07
CA SER A 239 15.25 12.00 -6.66
C SER A 239 13.96 11.59 -5.94
N LEU A 240 13.26 10.56 -6.45
CA LEU A 240 12.07 9.98 -5.81
C LEU A 240 12.43 9.39 -4.45
N LEU A 241 13.47 8.56 -4.38
CA LEU A 241 13.91 7.94 -3.12
C LEU A 241 14.32 8.99 -2.08
N ASP A 242 15.03 10.04 -2.47
CA ASP A 242 15.45 11.10 -1.56
C ASP A 242 14.23 11.80 -0.93
N GLY A 243 13.24 12.21 -1.73
CA GLY A 243 12.05 12.89 -1.20
C GLY A 243 11.11 11.98 -0.42
N LEU A 244 10.85 10.76 -0.92
CA LEU A 244 10.01 9.79 -0.20
C LEU A 244 10.65 9.39 1.14
N CYS A 245 11.94 9.07 1.16
CA CYS A 245 12.64 8.72 2.39
C CYS A 245 12.72 9.91 3.36
N ASP A 246 12.90 11.15 2.89
CA ASP A 246 12.89 12.35 3.75
C ASP A 246 11.53 12.55 4.43
N ARG A 247 10.43 12.47 3.66
CA ARG A 247 9.08 12.51 4.25
C ARG A 247 8.89 11.39 5.25
N ILE A 248 9.10 10.14 4.84
CA ILE A 248 8.79 8.99 5.70
C ILE A 248 9.65 9.05 6.97
N SER A 249 10.92 9.41 6.86
CA SER A 249 11.81 9.61 8.02
C SER A 249 11.33 10.71 8.97
N THR A 250 10.67 11.74 8.42
CA THR A 250 10.07 12.82 9.19
C THR A 250 8.82 12.36 9.93
N LEU A 251 8.02 11.49 9.32
CA LEU A 251 6.68 11.11 9.80
C LEU A 251 6.62 9.79 10.57
N VAL A 252 7.62 8.91 10.45
CA VAL A 252 7.63 7.63 11.15
C VAL A 252 7.89 7.82 12.65
N ASP A 253 7.10 7.13 13.45
CA ASP A 253 7.26 7.02 14.90
C ASP A 253 7.24 5.55 15.31
N THR A 254 8.44 5.06 15.62
CA THR A 254 8.70 3.67 15.98
C THR A 254 8.18 3.32 17.37
N GLN A 255 8.01 4.30 18.27
CA GLN A 255 7.41 4.06 19.59
C GLN A 255 5.91 3.76 19.45
N LEU A 256 5.26 4.45 18.52
CA LEU A 256 3.84 4.30 18.22
C LEU A 256 3.56 3.28 17.10
N ALA A 257 4.58 2.66 16.52
CA ALA A 257 4.45 1.73 15.40
C ALA A 257 3.59 2.29 14.24
N CYS A 258 3.82 3.55 13.87
CA CYS A 258 3.01 4.24 12.86
C CYS A 258 3.83 5.20 12.01
N VAL A 259 3.28 5.58 10.86
CA VAL A 259 3.65 6.82 10.17
C VAL A 259 2.59 7.85 10.54
N CYS A 260 2.94 9.04 11.01
CA CYS A 260 1.95 10.06 11.37
C CYS A 260 1.11 10.43 10.13
N GLY A 261 -0.22 10.35 10.25
CA GLY A 261 -1.15 10.68 9.16
C GLY A 261 -1.13 12.16 8.74
N PRO A 262 -2.07 12.60 7.89
CA PRO A 262 -3.18 11.83 7.30
C PRO A 262 -2.70 10.85 6.22
N TYR A 263 -3.58 9.97 5.74
CA TYR A 263 -3.26 9.00 4.69
C TYR A 263 -4.20 9.17 3.49
N TRP A 264 -3.64 9.24 2.28
CA TRP A 264 -4.47 9.28 1.08
C TRP A 264 -5.11 7.92 0.81
N ARG A 265 -4.37 6.85 1.09
CA ARG A 265 -4.83 5.47 1.00
C ARG A 265 -4.27 4.65 2.15
N ALA A 266 -5.11 3.99 2.92
CA ALA A 266 -4.63 3.10 3.98
C ALA A 266 -5.50 1.84 4.13
N TYR A 267 -4.85 0.67 4.11
CA TYR A 267 -5.45 -0.59 4.56
C TYR A 267 -5.40 -0.72 6.09
N GLY A 268 -4.44 -0.05 6.74
CA GLY A 268 -4.32 0.00 8.19
C GLY A 268 -3.47 1.19 8.63
N ILE A 269 -3.68 1.63 9.87
CA ILE A 269 -3.06 2.83 10.45
C ILE A 269 -2.00 2.50 11.52
N ALA A 270 -1.80 1.21 11.81
CA ALA A 270 -0.84 0.69 12.77
C ALA A 270 0.05 -0.35 12.07
N LEU A 271 1.34 -0.04 11.91
CA LEU A 271 2.29 -0.89 11.17
C LEU A 271 2.53 -2.24 11.85
N ASP A 272 2.30 -2.35 13.17
CA ASP A 272 2.44 -3.60 13.92
C ASP A 272 1.18 -4.48 13.94
N ARG A 273 0.15 -4.14 13.15
CA ARG A 273 -1.12 -4.88 13.10
C ARG A 273 -1.41 -5.58 11.76
N TYR A 274 -0.74 -5.18 10.69
CA TYR A 274 -0.88 -5.78 9.36
C TYR A 274 0.44 -5.69 8.60
N VAL A 275 0.58 -6.44 7.51
CA VAL A 275 1.78 -6.37 6.67
C VAL A 275 1.60 -5.29 5.60
N SER A 276 2.41 -4.24 5.66
CA SER A 276 2.53 -3.24 4.58
C SER A 276 3.90 -3.33 3.90
N LEU A 277 3.99 -3.04 2.60
CA LEU A 277 5.30 -2.92 1.93
C LEU A 277 6.22 -1.91 2.62
N LEU A 278 5.72 -0.76 3.09
CA LEU A 278 6.56 0.18 3.86
C LEU A 278 7.08 -0.45 5.16
N GLY A 279 6.25 -1.22 5.86
CA GLY A 279 6.69 -2.01 7.01
C GLY A 279 7.86 -2.94 6.68
N LEU A 280 7.84 -3.59 5.52
CA LEU A 280 8.96 -4.42 5.04
C LEU A 280 10.23 -3.60 4.79
N TRP A 281 10.12 -2.45 4.12
CA TRP A 281 11.26 -1.55 3.88
C TRP A 281 11.89 -1.07 5.19
N LEU A 282 11.06 -0.64 6.14
CA LEU A 282 11.52 -0.22 7.47
C LEU A 282 12.15 -1.40 8.24
N HIS A 283 11.56 -2.59 8.16
CA HIS A 283 12.12 -3.78 8.79
C HIS A 283 13.52 -4.11 8.23
N VAL A 284 13.68 -4.10 6.91
CA VAL A 284 14.98 -4.33 6.25
C VAL A 284 15.99 -3.21 6.57
N ALA A 285 15.52 -2.00 6.86
CA ALA A 285 16.34 -0.91 7.38
C ALA A 285 16.71 -1.06 8.87
N GLY A 286 16.26 -2.13 9.54
CA GLY A 286 16.57 -2.43 10.93
C GLY A 286 15.62 -1.77 11.94
N VAL A 287 14.44 -1.33 11.49
CA VAL A 287 13.43 -0.74 12.37
C VAL A 287 12.60 -1.83 13.03
N GLU A 288 12.44 -1.74 14.35
CA GLU A 288 11.61 -2.66 15.14
C GLU A 288 10.15 -2.19 15.18
N ARG A 289 9.21 -3.11 15.42
CA ARG A 289 7.76 -2.83 15.59
C ARG A 289 7.11 -2.14 14.38
N VAL A 290 7.52 -2.50 13.18
CA VAL A 290 6.95 -2.03 11.91
C VAL A 290 6.26 -3.13 11.11
N LEU A 291 6.13 -4.31 11.73
CA LEU A 291 5.39 -5.48 11.26
C LEU A 291 4.75 -6.16 12.49
N PRO A 292 3.72 -7.01 12.28
CA PRO A 292 3.17 -7.84 13.34
C PRO A 292 4.25 -8.70 14.01
N ALA A 293 4.15 -8.87 15.33
CA ALA A 293 5.13 -9.64 16.10
C ALA A 293 5.21 -11.10 15.67
N ALA A 294 4.09 -11.67 15.24
CA ALA A 294 4.02 -12.97 14.59
C ALA A 294 3.25 -12.79 13.28
N VAL A 295 3.77 -13.37 12.20
CA VAL A 295 3.15 -13.33 10.88
C VAL A 295 2.83 -14.76 10.45
N ASP A 296 1.58 -15.00 10.08
CA ASP A 296 1.04 -16.28 9.65
C ASP A 296 0.10 -16.09 8.44
N PRO A 297 -0.41 -17.17 7.81
CA PRO A 297 -1.26 -17.04 6.62
C PRO A 297 -2.54 -16.22 6.84
N GLY A 298 -3.01 -16.07 8.08
CA GLY A 298 -4.21 -15.31 8.44
C GLY A 298 -3.93 -13.85 8.84
N THR A 299 -2.67 -13.42 8.84
CA THR A 299 -2.31 -12.03 9.15
C THR A 299 -2.87 -11.09 8.09
N ASP A 300 -3.47 -9.98 8.51
CA ASP A 300 -4.04 -9.01 7.58
C ASP A 300 -3.00 -8.50 6.58
N HIS A 301 -3.39 -8.50 5.32
CA HIS A 301 -2.57 -8.04 4.19
C HIS A 301 -1.25 -8.84 4.03
N VAL A 302 -1.19 -10.09 4.52
CA VAL A 302 0.02 -10.95 4.53
C VAL A 302 0.67 -11.12 3.15
N HIS A 303 -0.09 -10.97 2.07
CA HIS A 303 0.42 -11.11 0.70
C HIS A 303 1.57 -10.13 0.39
N ASP A 304 1.61 -8.98 1.06
CA ASP A 304 2.73 -8.04 0.95
C ASP A 304 4.07 -8.67 1.35
N LEU A 305 4.06 -9.64 2.28
CA LEU A 305 5.26 -10.35 2.73
C LEU A 305 6.04 -11.01 1.58
N TRP A 306 5.38 -11.36 0.48
CA TRP A 306 6.04 -11.94 -0.70
C TRP A 306 7.00 -10.98 -1.39
N PHE A 307 6.86 -9.67 -1.17
CA PHE A 307 7.82 -8.69 -1.68
C PHE A 307 9.12 -8.67 -0.88
N LEU A 308 9.20 -9.29 0.31
CA LEU A 308 10.37 -9.22 1.19
C LEU A 308 11.69 -9.60 0.49
N PRO A 309 11.80 -10.66 -0.33
CA PRO A 309 13.03 -10.99 -1.03
C PRO A 309 13.46 -9.90 -2.02
N LEU A 310 12.50 -9.31 -2.73
CA LEU A 310 12.78 -8.24 -3.70
C LEU A 310 13.12 -6.91 -3.00
N VAL A 311 12.41 -6.58 -1.92
CA VAL A 311 12.73 -5.44 -1.04
C VAL A 311 14.16 -5.60 -0.48
N THR A 312 14.51 -6.79 0.00
CA THR A 312 15.86 -7.10 0.51
C THR A 312 16.93 -6.93 -0.56
N ARG A 313 16.67 -7.40 -1.79
CA ARG A 313 17.57 -7.24 -2.93
C ARG A 313 17.85 -5.78 -3.26
N LEU A 314 16.82 -4.94 -3.18
CA LEU A 314 16.84 -3.54 -3.61
C LEU A 314 17.20 -2.57 -2.49
N ALA A 315 17.22 -3.06 -1.23
CA ALA A 315 17.47 -2.32 0.00
C ALA A 315 18.63 -1.35 -0.08
N SER A 316 19.76 -1.73 -0.67
CA SER A 316 20.96 -0.88 -0.72
C SER A 316 20.79 0.44 -1.47
N SER A 317 19.77 0.57 -2.32
CA SER A 317 19.42 1.83 -3.00
C SER A 317 18.51 2.74 -2.17
N VAL A 318 17.74 2.16 -1.24
CA VAL A 318 16.73 2.86 -0.42
C VAL A 318 17.21 3.12 1.00
N THR A 319 18.06 2.24 1.54
CA THR A 319 18.47 2.32 2.94
C THR A 319 19.39 3.48 3.30
N PRO A 320 20.35 3.91 2.45
CA PRO A 320 21.21 5.04 2.79
C PRO A 320 20.46 6.38 2.97
N PRO A 321 19.39 6.69 2.20
CA PRO A 321 18.56 7.87 2.43
C PRO A 321 17.79 7.94 3.77
N TRP A 322 17.59 6.83 4.51
CA TRP A 322 16.81 6.87 5.75
C TRP A 322 17.47 7.76 6.82
N GLN A 323 16.71 8.73 7.34
CA GLN A 323 17.12 9.59 8.45
C GLN A 323 16.16 9.45 9.64
N LEU A 324 15.99 8.22 10.11
CA LEU A 324 15.07 7.91 11.20
C LEU A 324 15.50 8.60 12.49
N ARG A 325 14.61 9.43 13.05
CA ARG A 325 14.87 10.18 14.28
C ARG A 325 13.79 9.87 15.32
N PRO A 326 14.17 9.60 16.58
CA PRO A 326 13.20 9.50 17.68
C PRO A 326 12.32 10.75 17.79
N VAL A 327 11.06 10.57 18.18
CA VAL A 327 10.15 11.67 18.49
C VAL A 327 10.39 12.15 19.93
N ASP A 328 11.51 12.83 20.15
CA ASP A 328 11.87 13.37 21.48
C ASP A 328 11.33 14.79 21.72
N SER A 329 10.91 15.47 20.66
CA SER A 329 10.34 16.81 20.69
C SER A 329 9.27 16.97 19.63
N GLU A 330 8.46 18.02 19.77
CA GLU A 330 7.38 18.29 18.82
C GLU A 330 7.95 18.59 17.43
N ARG A 331 7.45 17.87 16.41
CA ARG A 331 7.76 18.08 15.00
C ARG A 331 6.46 18.32 14.26
N ARG A 332 6.44 19.35 13.41
CA ARG A 332 5.32 19.67 12.55
C ARG A 332 5.75 19.58 11.10
N TYR A 333 4.97 18.86 10.30
CA TYR A 333 5.14 18.73 8.86
C TYR A 333 3.88 19.21 8.15
N VAL A 334 4.04 19.88 7.01
CA VAL A 334 2.93 20.40 6.21
C VAL A 334 3.21 20.11 4.75
N GLN A 335 2.33 19.33 4.13
CA GLN A 335 2.35 19.01 2.72
C GLN A 335 1.18 19.70 2.01
N ARG A 336 1.39 20.17 0.78
CA ARG A 336 0.35 20.83 -0.02
C ARG A 336 0.22 20.17 -1.39
N PHE A 337 -1.03 19.91 -1.78
CA PHE A 337 -1.42 19.39 -3.09
C PHE A 337 -2.50 20.32 -3.62
N ASP A 338 -2.10 21.38 -4.33
CA ASP A 338 -3.00 22.43 -4.83
C ASP A 338 -3.99 22.92 -3.75
N ASP A 339 -5.26 22.48 -3.82
CA ASP A 339 -6.34 22.85 -2.90
C ASP A 339 -6.40 22.02 -1.60
N VAL A 340 -5.52 21.03 -1.44
CA VAL A 340 -5.45 20.17 -0.26
C VAL A 340 -4.20 20.45 0.56
N VAL A 341 -4.38 20.53 1.88
CA VAL A 341 -3.30 20.69 2.86
C VAL A 341 -3.32 19.54 3.84
N ALA A 342 -2.23 18.78 3.91
CA ALA A 342 -2.01 17.75 4.91
C ALA A 342 -1.05 18.27 5.99
N ILE A 343 -1.40 18.06 7.26
CA ILE A 343 -0.63 18.48 8.42
C ILE A 343 -0.39 17.28 9.32
N SER A 344 0.86 17.08 9.72
CA SER A 344 1.26 16.06 10.68
C SER A 344 1.95 16.72 11.87
N ILE A 345 1.57 16.34 13.08
CA ILE A 345 2.21 16.76 14.33
C ILE A 345 2.63 15.51 15.08
N LEU A 346 3.93 15.35 15.28
CA LEU A 346 4.52 14.31 16.10
C LEU A 346 4.96 14.88 17.44
N ARG A 347 4.66 14.18 18.54
CA ARG A 347 5.07 14.53 19.92
C ARG A 347 5.47 13.24 20.65
N PRO A 348 6.31 13.33 21.70
CA PRO A 348 6.62 12.16 22.52
C PRO A 348 5.34 11.45 22.99
N GLY A 349 5.15 10.21 22.56
CA GLY A 349 4.00 9.36 22.89
C GLY A 349 2.67 9.77 22.25
N ARG A 350 2.65 10.69 21.28
CA ARG A 350 1.42 11.12 20.61
C ARG A 350 1.64 11.75 19.24
N ASN A 351 0.93 11.23 18.24
CA ASN A 351 0.93 11.78 16.88
C ASN A 351 -0.49 12.15 16.45
N VAL A 352 -0.65 13.23 15.70
CA VAL A 352 -1.93 13.63 15.11
C VAL A 352 -1.69 14.17 13.71
N GLY A 353 -2.45 13.66 12.76
CA GLY A 353 -2.39 14.04 11.37
C GLY A 353 -3.76 14.38 10.85
N TRP A 354 -3.88 15.41 10.01
CA TRP A 354 -5.14 15.74 9.36
C TRP A 354 -4.99 16.42 8.02
N ALA A 355 -6.06 16.36 7.21
CA ALA A 355 -6.16 17.00 5.91
C ALA A 355 -7.28 18.05 5.86
N THR A 356 -7.11 19.07 5.03
CA THR A 356 -8.16 20.05 4.68
C THR A 356 -8.17 20.25 3.17
N GLY A 357 -9.34 20.11 2.54
CA GLY A 357 -9.51 20.26 1.10
C GLY A 357 -10.52 19.25 0.54
N PRO A 358 -10.64 19.18 -0.81
CA PRO A 358 -11.41 18.15 -1.49
C PRO A 358 -10.95 16.73 -1.12
N VAL A 359 -11.89 15.79 -1.06
CA VAL A 359 -11.56 14.36 -0.96
C VAL A 359 -10.96 13.91 -2.30
N PRO A 360 -9.82 13.21 -2.31
CA PRO A 360 -9.26 12.66 -3.55
C PRO A 360 -10.21 11.65 -4.17
N GLU A 361 -10.69 11.91 -5.40
CA GLU A 361 -11.68 11.05 -6.09
C GLU A 361 -11.22 9.59 -6.24
N PHE A 362 -9.90 9.38 -6.32
CA PHE A 362 -9.31 8.07 -6.60
C PHE A 362 -9.19 7.12 -5.40
N ALA A 363 -9.48 7.62 -4.19
CA ALA A 363 -9.26 6.89 -2.95
C ALA A 363 -10.43 7.05 -1.98
N ALA A 364 -11.62 7.39 -2.46
CA ALA A 364 -12.77 7.71 -1.61
C ALA A 364 -13.07 6.59 -0.59
N ASP A 365 -12.84 5.33 -0.96
CA ASP A 365 -12.90 4.24 -0.03
C ASP A 365 -11.66 4.25 0.89
N GLN A 366 -10.41 4.30 0.45
CA GLN A 366 -9.23 4.14 1.33
C GLN A 366 -8.76 5.41 2.08
N TYR A 367 -9.42 6.56 1.90
CA TYR A 367 -9.00 7.85 2.39
C TYR A 367 -9.13 8.01 3.92
N VAL A 368 -8.05 8.41 4.60
CA VAL A 368 -8.04 8.63 6.06
C VAL A 368 -7.53 10.04 6.38
N PRO A 369 -8.37 11.08 6.23
CA PRO A 369 -8.03 12.49 6.40
C PRO A 369 -7.77 12.93 7.83
N PHE A 370 -8.08 12.12 8.85
CA PHE A 370 -7.70 12.42 10.22
C PHE A 370 -7.23 11.15 10.91
N VAL A 371 -6.08 11.22 11.55
CA VAL A 371 -5.48 10.11 12.28
C VAL A 371 -4.87 10.63 13.57
N ALA A 372 -5.06 9.89 14.66
CA ALA A 372 -4.39 10.16 15.91
C ALA A 372 -3.87 8.87 16.54
N HIS A 373 -2.67 8.93 17.09
CA HIS A 373 -2.01 7.86 17.82
C HIS A 373 -1.59 8.36 19.20
N CYS A 374 -1.77 7.57 20.25
CA CYS A 374 -1.25 7.93 21.57
C CYS A 374 -0.89 6.72 22.44
N VAL A 375 0.12 6.88 23.29
CA VAL A 375 0.41 5.93 24.36
C VAL A 375 -0.64 6.06 25.47
N ARG A 376 -1.24 4.94 25.86
CA ARG A 376 -2.16 4.81 26.99
C ARG A 376 -1.40 4.65 28.31
N ARG A 377 -2.11 4.78 29.44
CA ARG A 377 -1.53 4.62 30.79
C ARG A 377 -0.88 3.26 31.04
N ASP A 378 -1.41 2.21 30.43
CA ASP A 378 -0.89 0.85 30.52
C ASP A 378 0.32 0.59 29.61
N GLY A 379 0.77 1.61 28.86
CA GLY A 379 1.87 1.53 27.91
C GLY A 379 1.49 1.00 26.53
N THR A 380 0.21 0.65 26.29
CA THR A 380 -0.27 0.26 24.97
C THR A 380 -0.49 1.47 24.08
N VAL A 381 -0.52 1.27 22.76
CA VAL A 381 -0.79 2.35 21.79
C VAL A 381 -2.26 2.29 21.36
N ALA A 382 -2.91 3.44 21.34
CA ALA A 382 -4.23 3.63 20.76
C ALA A 382 -4.11 4.29 19.39
N HIS A 383 -4.87 3.81 18.41
CA HIS A 383 -4.97 4.42 17.09
C HIS A 383 -6.43 4.83 16.85
N LEU A 384 -6.63 6.00 16.24
CA LEU A 384 -7.92 6.52 15.81
C LEU A 384 -7.76 7.01 14.37
N GLY A 385 -8.58 6.50 13.46
CA GLY A 385 -8.74 7.05 12.12
C GLY A 385 -10.09 7.76 11.99
N VAL A 386 -10.26 8.57 10.96
CA VAL A 386 -11.56 8.98 10.44
C VAL A 386 -11.53 8.70 8.95
N ARG A 387 -12.44 7.86 8.49
CA ARG A 387 -12.59 7.45 7.09
C ARG A 387 -13.95 7.96 6.60
N PRO A 388 -13.98 8.97 5.72
CA PRO A 388 -15.22 9.49 5.16
C PRO A 388 -15.99 8.40 4.40
N GLY A 389 -17.31 8.58 4.27
CA GLY A 389 -18.08 7.79 3.32
C GLY A 389 -17.86 8.28 1.89
N GLU A 390 -18.21 7.45 0.90
CA GLU A 390 -18.03 7.74 -0.54
C GLU A 390 -18.70 9.05 -1.00
N ASP A 391 -19.75 9.50 -0.31
CA ASP A 391 -20.51 10.72 -0.64
C ASP A 391 -19.88 12.02 -0.06
N VAL A 392 -18.72 11.94 0.61
CA VAL A 392 -18.04 13.12 1.18
C VAL A 392 -17.13 13.75 0.12
N GLU A 393 -17.37 15.03 -0.16
CA GLU A 393 -16.66 15.78 -1.20
C GLU A 393 -15.53 16.64 -0.62
N LEU A 394 -15.66 17.07 0.64
CA LEU A 394 -14.72 17.99 1.27
C LEU A 394 -14.51 17.67 2.75
N VAL A 395 -13.25 17.79 3.17
CA VAL A 395 -12.83 17.72 4.57
C VAL A 395 -12.29 19.07 5.04
N ASP A 396 -12.77 19.53 6.20
CA ASP A 396 -12.22 20.67 6.94
C ASP A 396 -11.83 20.20 8.33
N ALA A 397 -10.58 19.74 8.48
CA ALA A 397 -10.03 19.32 9.75
C ALA A 397 -8.98 20.31 10.26
N GLY A 398 -8.92 20.49 11.58
CA GLY A 398 -8.03 21.49 12.15
C GLY A 398 -7.84 21.36 13.66
N GLU A 399 -6.72 21.91 14.12
CA GLU A 399 -6.42 22.06 15.55
C GLU A 399 -7.25 23.21 16.14
N VAL A 400 -8.06 22.93 17.16
CA VAL A 400 -8.81 23.93 17.94
C VAL A 400 -7.98 24.36 19.15
N THR A 401 -7.38 23.40 19.84
CA THR A 401 -6.37 23.59 20.88
C THR A 401 -5.31 22.52 20.70
N ARG A 402 -4.22 22.59 21.49
CA ARG A 402 -3.16 21.55 21.47
C ARG A 402 -3.70 20.12 21.52
N ASP A 403 -4.81 19.93 22.22
CA ASP A 403 -5.41 18.64 22.53
C ASP A 403 -6.82 18.45 21.98
N ALA A 404 -7.35 19.42 21.23
CA ALA A 404 -8.68 19.34 20.64
C ALA A 404 -8.61 19.63 19.15
N PHE A 405 -9.23 18.77 18.35
CA PHE A 405 -9.25 18.81 16.90
C PHE A 405 -10.68 18.77 16.41
N ARG A 406 -10.95 19.50 15.35
CA ARG A 406 -12.22 19.51 14.65
C ARG A 406 -12.03 18.76 13.34
N VAL A 407 -13.04 17.99 12.93
CA VAL A 407 -13.15 17.38 11.60
C VAL A 407 -14.56 17.66 11.11
N ARG A 408 -14.69 18.42 10.03
CA ARG A 408 -15.95 18.64 9.32
C ARG A 408 -15.91 17.90 8.02
N LEU A 409 -16.95 17.12 7.77
CA LEU A 409 -17.11 16.33 6.54
C LEU A 409 -18.35 16.85 5.83
N LYS A 410 -18.17 17.35 4.61
CA LYS A 410 -19.24 17.95 3.81
C LYS A 410 -19.64 16.97 2.71
N SER A 411 -20.90 16.54 2.75
CA SER A 411 -21.57 15.77 1.70
C SER A 411 -22.71 16.58 1.09
N SER A 412 -23.11 16.25 -0.13
CA SER A 412 -24.28 16.85 -0.80
C SER A 412 -25.64 16.30 -0.31
N GLY A 413 -25.69 15.63 0.86
CA GLY A 413 -26.98 15.31 1.52
C GLY A 413 -27.08 14.00 2.30
N ARG A 414 -25.98 13.40 2.79
CA ARG A 414 -25.99 12.10 3.50
C ARG A 414 -25.09 12.04 4.75
N PRO A 415 -25.37 11.15 5.72
CA PRO A 415 -24.59 11.00 6.93
C PRO A 415 -23.13 10.61 6.66
N VAL A 416 -22.28 10.93 7.62
CA VAL A 416 -20.83 10.75 7.58
C VAL A 416 -20.43 9.52 8.40
N THR A 417 -19.62 8.62 7.82
CA THR A 417 -19.07 7.46 8.53
C THR A 417 -17.75 7.82 9.23
N VAL A 418 -17.48 7.24 10.40
CA VAL A 418 -16.23 7.39 11.17
C VAL A 418 -15.76 5.99 11.59
N GLY A 419 -14.62 5.52 11.06
CA GLY A 419 -14.05 4.21 11.40
C GLY A 419 -13.01 4.28 12.51
N ILE A 420 -13.05 3.35 13.47
CA ILE A 420 -12.07 3.23 14.57
C ILE A 420 -11.59 1.76 14.59
N ASP A 421 -10.28 1.57 14.45
CA ASP A 421 -9.51 0.30 14.46
C ASP A 421 -10.31 -1.02 14.50
N GLY A 422 -10.48 -1.66 13.32
CA GLY A 422 -10.88 -3.07 13.19
C GLY A 422 -12.38 -3.40 13.24
N VAL A 423 -13.26 -2.40 13.33
CA VAL A 423 -14.72 -2.62 13.24
C VAL A 423 -15.32 -1.69 12.17
N GLU A 424 -15.78 -2.27 11.06
CA GLU A 424 -16.67 -1.58 10.12
C GLU A 424 -18.06 -1.43 10.76
N LEU A 425 -18.54 -0.20 10.91
CA LEU A 425 -19.90 0.08 11.38
C LEU A 425 -20.71 0.73 10.26
N GLN A 426 -21.72 0.01 9.77
CA GLN A 426 -22.83 0.61 9.02
C GLN A 426 -23.79 1.28 10.01
N VAL A 427 -24.14 2.54 9.74
CA VAL A 427 -24.98 3.35 10.61
C VAL A 427 -26.46 3.18 10.23
N GLU A 428 -27.17 2.34 10.98
CA GLU A 428 -28.63 2.37 11.09
C GLU A 428 -29.08 2.38 12.56
N ALA A 429 -29.80 3.44 12.95
CA ALA A 429 -30.69 3.51 14.11
C ALA A 429 -30.11 3.40 15.55
N ASN A 430 -29.17 4.29 15.89
CA ASN A 430 -29.08 4.95 17.20
C ASN A 430 -29.02 4.07 18.47
N ARG A 431 -28.11 3.07 18.54
CA ARG A 431 -27.81 2.36 19.80
C ARG A 431 -26.36 1.88 19.94
N LEU A 432 -25.79 2.10 21.12
CA LEU A 432 -24.48 1.62 21.59
C LEU A 432 -24.65 0.41 22.53
N VAL A 433 -23.93 -0.70 22.28
CA VAL A 433 -23.78 -1.79 23.25
C VAL A 433 -22.32 -2.25 23.30
N ASP A 434 -21.79 -2.24 24.53
CA ASP A 434 -20.47 -2.67 24.95
C ASP A 434 -20.30 -4.20 24.85
N ARG A 435 -19.26 -4.63 24.12
CA ARG A 435 -18.37 -5.70 24.57
C ARG A 435 -16.93 -5.32 24.17
N ASP A 436 -16.11 -5.07 25.18
CA ASP A 436 -14.65 -5.03 25.12
C ASP A 436 -14.00 -3.71 24.63
N GLY A 437 -14.53 -2.56 25.11
CA GLY A 437 -13.70 -1.36 25.24
C GLY A 437 -13.43 -0.58 23.94
N VAL A 438 -14.45 -0.42 23.10
CA VAL A 438 -14.45 0.41 21.88
C VAL A 438 -15.57 1.43 21.97
N VAL A 439 -15.34 2.68 21.54
CA VAL A 439 -16.32 3.76 21.66
C VAL A 439 -16.50 4.48 20.34
N VAL A 440 -17.77 4.72 20.01
CA VAL A 440 -18.29 5.15 18.71
C VAL A 440 -19.18 6.37 18.91
N VAL A 441 -19.22 7.26 17.91
CA VAL A 441 -20.08 8.46 17.90
C VAL A 441 -21.01 8.47 16.70
N GLU A 442 -22.25 8.87 16.97
CA GLU A 442 -23.30 9.10 15.98
C GLU A 442 -23.61 10.59 15.84
N SER A 443 -23.95 11.00 14.62
CA SER A 443 -24.72 12.20 14.32
C SER A 443 -26.06 11.81 13.70
N ALA A 444 -27.18 12.27 14.27
CA ALA A 444 -28.31 12.83 13.53
C ALA A 444 -29.38 13.39 14.47
N SER A 445 -29.83 14.61 14.16
CA SER A 445 -31.12 15.21 14.54
C SER A 445 -31.61 15.02 15.99
N ALA A 446 -30.96 15.64 16.97
CA ALA A 446 -31.65 16.06 18.18
C ALA A 446 -30.82 17.08 18.95
N LYS A 447 -31.48 18.16 19.39
CA LYS A 447 -30.97 19.03 20.45
C LYS A 447 -30.71 18.20 21.72
N THR A 448 -29.50 17.70 21.95
CA THR A 448 -29.04 17.33 23.29
C THR A 448 -27.52 17.18 23.35
N SER A 449 -26.91 18.00 24.22
CA SER A 449 -25.53 17.91 24.69
C SER A 449 -25.39 16.80 25.75
N ARG A 450 -24.71 15.67 25.46
CA ARG A 450 -24.22 14.73 26.49
C ARG A 450 -22.94 14.01 26.06
N TRP A 451 -22.11 13.74 27.06
CA TRP A 451 -20.79 13.10 26.99
C TRP A 451 -20.92 11.57 27.00
N THR A 452 -20.25 10.88 26.09
CA THR A 452 -20.11 9.41 26.11
C THR A 452 -18.64 9.07 26.45
N PRO A 453 -18.35 8.23 27.47
CA PRO A 453 -16.97 7.87 27.82
C PRO A 453 -16.35 7.01 26.71
N MET A 454 -15.15 7.37 26.22
CA MET A 454 -14.29 6.55 25.35
C MET A 454 -13.34 5.67 26.20
N PRO A 455 -12.56 4.71 25.64
CA PRO A 455 -11.49 4.06 26.39
C PRO A 455 -10.58 5.15 26.99
N SER A 456 -10.05 4.91 28.19
CA SER A 456 -9.36 5.90 29.02
C SER A 456 -8.43 6.84 28.22
N GLY A 457 -8.83 8.12 28.09
CA GLY A 457 -8.02 9.17 27.44
C GLY A 457 -8.61 9.84 26.17
N TRP A 458 -9.82 9.47 25.73
CA TRP A 458 -10.43 10.10 24.55
C TRP A 458 -11.81 10.67 24.88
N SER A 459 -12.24 11.71 24.15
CA SER A 459 -13.64 12.15 24.13
C SER A 459 -14.02 12.63 22.74
N LEU A 460 -15.17 12.20 22.26
CA LEU A 460 -15.68 12.55 20.93
C LEU A 460 -17.04 13.23 21.09
N HIS A 461 -17.22 14.35 20.41
CA HIS A 461 -18.43 15.14 20.45
C HIS A 461 -18.90 15.42 19.01
N ALA A 462 -19.99 14.80 18.58
CA ALA A 462 -20.61 15.13 17.29
C ALA A 462 -21.67 16.22 17.46
N ALA A 463 -21.60 17.23 16.60
CA ALA A 463 -22.65 18.21 16.38
C ALA A 463 -22.74 18.45 14.86
N ASP A 464 -23.65 17.77 14.19
CA ASP A 464 -23.87 17.84 12.73
C ASP A 464 -23.68 19.27 12.15
N PRO A 465 -22.82 19.48 11.12
CA PRO A 465 -21.98 18.52 10.38
C PRO A 465 -20.53 18.41 10.91
N GLU A 466 -20.32 18.70 12.18
CA GLU A 466 -19.02 18.85 12.83
C GLU A 466 -18.74 17.69 13.80
N LEU A 467 -17.59 17.04 13.63
CA LEU A 467 -17.01 16.16 14.63
C LEU A 467 -15.96 16.94 15.41
N LEU A 468 -16.09 17.01 16.73
CA LEU A 468 -15.06 17.54 17.62
C LEU A 468 -14.40 16.36 18.35
N ILE A 469 -13.14 16.11 18.03
CA ILE A 469 -12.30 15.07 18.61
C ILE A 469 -11.41 15.72 19.67
N THR A 470 -11.57 15.35 20.93
CA THR A 470 -10.71 15.83 22.02
C THR A 470 -9.84 14.69 22.53
N LEU A 471 -8.53 14.89 22.47
CA LEU A 471 -7.50 13.98 22.97
C LEU A 471 -7.25 14.33 24.43
N THR A 472 -7.96 13.70 25.35
CA THR A 472 -7.84 13.99 26.77
C THR A 472 -6.49 13.50 27.31
N PRO A 473 -5.56 14.38 27.71
CA PRO A 473 -4.37 13.93 28.39
C PRO A 473 -4.81 13.41 29.75
N HIS A 474 -4.56 12.13 30.01
CA HIS A 474 -4.66 11.50 31.33
C HIS A 474 -6.09 11.15 31.81
N ALA A 475 -6.56 9.95 31.43
CA ALA A 475 -7.45 9.10 32.22
C ALA A 475 -6.98 7.64 32.13
#